data_AF-A0A9D7FK48-F1
#
_entry.id   AF-A0A9D7FK48-F1
#
_cell.length_a   1.000
_cell.length_b   1.000
_cell.length_c   1.000
_cell.angle_alpha   90.00
_cell.angle_beta   90.00
_cell.angle_gamma   90.00
#
_symmetry.space_group_name_H-M   'P 1'
#
loop_
_entity.id
_entity.type
_entity.pdbx_description
1 polymer ?
#
loop_
_entity_poly.entity_id
_entity_poly.type
_entity_poly.pdbx_seq_one_letter_code
_entity_poly.pdbx_strand_id
1 'polypeptide(L)'
;MNDQPSGKVPFVSWVGLLGWCIFFTALGVGIFLIIFDIFPGHSNPYTGVVTYLIVPGFLTMGLSLVGLSVLLRYRYRLRYGVDPEKALVLDFTNPKHRQRLKVFAVGATLFACLSAVGSYRSYHFTESTEFCGMTCHKVMKPEYVTYHNSPHARVACVECHIGAGADWYVKSKMSGLRQVYAYTLGTYHLPIETPVHDLRRRAKPARNATGRKNSPAIVKKF
;
A
#
# COMPACT_ATOMS: atom_id res chain seq x y z
N MET A 1 49.28 -8.90 -2.06
CA MET A 1 49.14 -7.64 -2.81
C MET A 1 47.79 -7.04 -2.45
N ASN A 2 47.79 -5.99 -1.63
CA ASN A 2 46.59 -5.24 -1.30
C ASN A 2 46.34 -4.26 -2.45
N ASP A 3 45.41 -4.59 -3.35
CA ASP A 3 44.84 -3.62 -4.27
C ASP A 3 44.04 -2.62 -3.43
N GLN A 4 44.70 -1.55 -3.00
CA GLN A 4 44.03 -0.34 -2.53
C GLN A 4 43.29 0.23 -3.74
N PRO A 5 41.94 0.27 -3.75
CA PRO A 5 41.21 0.81 -4.90
C PRO A 5 41.56 2.28 -5.06
N SER A 6 42.38 2.56 -6.07
CA SER A 6 42.76 3.92 -6.43
C SER A 6 41.53 4.68 -6.92
N GLY A 7 41.27 5.84 -6.32
CA GLY A 7 40.63 6.94 -7.04
C GLY A 7 39.10 6.89 -7.13
N LYS A 8 38.47 7.53 -6.15
CA LYS A 8 37.12 8.14 -6.23
C LYS A 8 35.98 7.14 -6.43
N VAL A 9 35.34 6.75 -5.33
CA VAL A 9 33.92 6.35 -5.40
C VAL A 9 33.16 7.49 -6.08
N PRO A 10 32.47 7.25 -7.21
CA PRO A 10 31.80 8.31 -7.93
C PRO A 10 30.85 9.05 -6.98
N PHE A 11 30.96 10.38 -6.97
CA PHE A 11 30.20 11.28 -6.10
C PHE A 11 28.69 11.02 -6.20
N VAL A 12 28.23 10.50 -7.35
CA VAL A 12 26.87 10.04 -7.61
C VAL A 12 26.89 8.54 -7.91
N SER A 13 26.26 7.73 -7.06
CA SER A 13 25.98 6.33 -7.38
C SER A 13 24.82 6.30 -8.36
N TRP A 14 24.97 5.64 -9.50
CA TRP A 14 23.91 5.47 -10.50
C TRP A 14 22.58 5.00 -9.89
N VAL A 15 22.64 4.11 -8.88
CA VAL A 15 21.48 3.64 -8.11
C VAL A 15 20.75 4.79 -7.40
N GLY A 16 21.48 5.74 -6.81
CA GLY A 16 20.90 6.88 -6.11
C GLY A 16 20.31 7.92 -7.07
N LEU A 17 20.96 8.15 -8.22
CA LEU A 17 20.42 9.03 -9.27
C LEU A 17 19.13 8.45 -9.86
N LEU A 18 19.13 7.15 -10.16
CA LEU A 18 17.92 6.43 -10.59
C LEU A 18 16.80 6.53 -9.55
N GLY A 19 17.12 6.37 -8.27
CA GLY A 19 16.17 6.54 -7.18
C GLY A 19 15.54 7.94 -7.14
N TRP A 20 16.35 8.99 -7.28
CA TRP A 20 15.86 10.37 -7.37
C TRP A 20 14.98 10.62 -8.60
N CYS A 21 15.37 10.09 -9.77
CA CYS A 21 14.57 10.20 -10.99
C CYS A 21 13.18 9.56 -10.78
N ILE A 22 13.14 8.31 -10.29
CA ILE A 22 11.88 7.60 -10.02
C ILE A 22 11.03 8.38 -9.01
N PHE A 23 11.62 8.89 -7.93
CA PHE A 23 10.92 9.64 -6.91
C PHE A 23 10.26 10.91 -7.45
N PHE A 24 11.02 11.76 -8.16
CA PHE A 24 10.48 13.02 -8.68
C PHE A 24 9.47 12.81 -9.80
N THR A 25 9.70 11.82 -10.68
CA THR A 25 8.72 11.46 -11.71
C THR A 25 7.42 10.96 -11.07
N ALA A 26 7.49 10.05 -10.09
CA ALA A 26 6.30 9.54 -9.41
C ALA A 26 5.57 10.64 -8.61
N LEU A 27 6.30 11.58 -8.00
CA LEU A 27 5.72 12.73 -7.30
C LEU A 27 4.95 13.64 -8.27
N GLY A 28 5.55 13.98 -9.40
CA GLY A 28 4.90 14.81 -10.42
C GLY A 28 3.65 14.16 -11.01
N VAL A 29 3.75 12.88 -11.38
CA VAL A 29 2.60 12.09 -11.88
C VAL A 29 1.51 11.99 -10.82
N GLY A 30 1.88 11.74 -9.56
CA GLY A 30 0.93 11.65 -8.45
C GLY A 30 0.14 12.93 -8.21
N ILE A 31 0.83 14.07 -8.18
CA ILE A 31 0.18 15.38 -8.03
C ILE A 31 -0.78 15.63 -9.20
N PHE A 32 -0.33 15.37 -10.43
CA PHE A 32 -1.17 15.52 -11.62
C PHE A 32 -2.43 14.65 -11.57
N LEU A 33 -2.29 13.37 -11.21
CA LEU A 33 -3.41 12.44 -11.14
C LEU A 33 -4.39 12.78 -10.02
N ILE A 34 -3.91 13.21 -8.86
CA ILE A 34 -4.78 13.68 -7.76
C ILE A 34 -5.58 14.91 -8.21
N ILE A 35 -4.93 15.86 -8.89
CA ILE A 35 -5.60 17.04 -9.43
C ILE A 35 -6.67 16.62 -10.45
N PHE A 36 -6.34 15.69 -11.35
CA PHE A 36 -7.26 15.16 -12.35
C PHE A 36 -8.48 14.46 -11.71
N ASP A 37 -8.26 13.66 -10.66
CA ASP A 37 -9.30 12.92 -9.92
C ASP A 37 -10.28 13.84 -9.18
N ILE A 38 -9.83 15.05 -8.78
CA ILE A 38 -10.68 16.04 -8.12
C ILE A 38 -11.58 16.78 -9.13
N PHE A 39 -11.24 16.82 -10.42
CA PHE A 39 -12.06 17.50 -11.41
C PHE A 39 -13.35 16.72 -11.71
N PRO A 40 -14.53 17.36 -11.55
CA PRO A 40 -15.81 16.68 -11.79
C PRO A 40 -15.99 16.31 -13.26
N GLY A 41 -16.38 15.06 -13.53
CA GLY A 41 -16.72 14.56 -14.87
C GLY A 41 -15.93 13.35 -15.37
N HIS A 42 -14.88 12.91 -14.67
CA HIS A 42 -14.02 11.79 -15.08
C HIS A 42 -13.85 10.74 -13.97
N SER A 43 -14.91 9.99 -13.65
CA SER A 43 -14.83 8.87 -12.69
C SER A 43 -14.47 7.57 -13.42
N ASN A 44 -13.21 7.15 -13.35
CA ASN A 44 -12.77 5.85 -13.84
C ASN A 44 -12.18 5.05 -12.67
N PRO A 45 -12.71 3.85 -12.33
CA PRO A 45 -12.19 3.03 -11.23
C PRO A 45 -10.69 2.76 -11.31
N TYR A 46 -10.10 2.76 -12.51
CA TYR A 46 -8.67 2.54 -12.71
C TYR A 46 -7.81 3.77 -12.35
N THR A 47 -8.33 5.00 -12.43
CA THR A 47 -7.55 6.19 -12.02
C THR A 47 -7.26 6.15 -10.53
N GLY A 48 -8.23 5.71 -9.71
CA GLY A 48 -8.03 5.51 -8.29
C GLY A 48 -6.96 4.44 -7.98
N VAL A 49 -6.94 3.33 -8.72
CA VAL A 49 -5.90 2.28 -8.55
C VAL A 49 -4.51 2.84 -8.85
N VAL A 50 -4.36 3.54 -9.98
CA VAL A 50 -3.05 4.10 -10.37
C VAL A 50 -2.61 5.16 -9.36
N THR A 51 -3.51 6.06 -8.99
CA THR A 51 -3.21 7.22 -8.13
C THR A 51 -2.92 6.81 -6.70
N TYR A 52 -3.72 5.92 -6.12
CA TYR A 52 -3.65 5.61 -4.69
C TYR A 52 -2.90 4.32 -4.37
N LEU A 53 -2.60 3.43 -5.32
CA LEU A 53 -1.81 2.22 -5.07
C LEU A 53 -0.47 2.25 -5.81
N ILE A 54 -0.49 2.49 -7.13
CA ILE A 54 0.70 2.34 -7.98
C ILE A 54 1.70 3.48 -7.72
N VAL A 55 1.24 4.73 -7.79
CA VAL A 55 2.11 5.90 -7.60
C VAL A 55 2.83 5.91 -6.24
N PRO A 56 2.15 5.69 -5.09
CA PRO A 56 2.83 5.55 -3.80
C PRO A 56 3.87 4.42 -3.77
N GLY A 57 3.62 3.32 -4.48
CA GLY A 57 4.59 2.24 -4.66
C GLY A 57 5.89 2.72 -5.34
N PHE A 58 5.78 3.47 -6.43
CA PHE A 58 6.96 4.05 -7.09
C PHE A 58 7.66 5.12 -6.25
N LEU A 59 6.91 5.96 -5.54
CA LEU A 59 7.47 6.95 -4.61
C LEU A 59 8.32 6.29 -3.52
N THR A 60 7.77 5.27 -2.86
CA THR A 60 8.47 4.53 -1.80
C THR A 60 9.66 3.73 -2.35
N MET A 61 9.54 3.15 -3.54
CA MET A 61 10.65 2.47 -4.22
C MET A 61 11.79 3.44 -4.53
N GLY A 62 11.50 4.62 -5.07
CA GLY A 62 12.51 5.65 -5.37
C GLY A 62 13.28 6.07 -4.11
N LEU A 63 12.57 6.36 -3.02
CA LEU A 63 13.19 6.71 -1.73
C LEU A 63 14.01 5.56 -1.14
N SER A 64 13.53 4.31 -1.28
CA SER A 64 14.24 3.11 -0.84
C SER A 64 15.54 2.89 -1.61
N LEU A 65 15.55 3.15 -2.93
CA LEU A 65 16.76 3.08 -3.75
C LEU A 65 17.77 4.17 -3.36
N VAL A 66 17.30 5.38 -3.05
CA VAL A 66 18.17 6.44 -2.51
C VAL A 66 18.78 5.99 -1.18
N GLY A 67 17.98 5.48 -0.25
CA GLY A 67 18.45 4.93 1.02
C GLY A 67 19.47 3.80 0.84
N LEU A 68 19.17 2.83 -0.03
CA LEU A 68 20.06 1.72 -0.37
C LEU A 68 21.38 2.24 -0.94
N SER A 69 21.35 3.24 -1.81
CA SER A 69 22.57 3.83 -2.39
C SER A 69 23.48 4.46 -1.32
N VAL A 70 22.89 5.12 -0.31
CA VAL A 70 23.60 5.68 0.84
C VAL A 70 24.18 4.57 1.72
N LEU A 71 23.39 3.53 2.01
CA LEU A 71 23.83 2.38 2.81
C LEU A 71 24.97 1.61 2.13
N LEU A 72 24.88 1.33 0.83
CA LEU A 72 25.92 0.66 0.07
C LEU A 72 27.21 1.49 0.04
N ARG A 73 27.10 2.81 -0.15
CA ARG A 73 28.24 3.73 -0.11
C ARG A 73 28.89 3.78 1.28
N TYR A 74 28.08 3.78 2.34
CA TYR A 74 28.56 3.74 3.72
C TYR A 74 29.31 2.44 4.00
N ARG A 75 28.74 1.28 3.62
CA ARG A 75 29.40 -0.03 3.77
C ARG A 75 30.69 -0.15 2.96
N TYR A 76 30.73 0.42 1.75
CA TYR A 76 31.94 0.47 0.94
C TYR A 76 33.05 1.27 1.64
N ARG A 77 32.74 2.49 2.14
CA ARG A 77 33.73 3.33 2.85
C ARG A 77 34.31 2.64 4.08
N LEU A 78 33.47 1.96 4.86
CA LEU A 78 33.89 1.17 6.02
C LEU A 78 34.82 0.00 5.63
N ARG A 79 34.52 -0.72 4.55
CA ARG A 79 35.32 -1.87 4.10
C ARG A 79 36.69 -1.49 3.55
N TYR A 80 36.78 -0.38 2.83
CA TYR A 80 38.01 0.05 2.15
C TYR A 80 38.77 1.15 2.87
N GLY A 81 38.36 1.52 4.10
CA GLY A 81 39.06 2.53 4.91
C GLY A 81 39.08 3.94 4.30
N VAL A 82 38.17 4.24 3.36
CA VAL A 82 38.10 5.55 2.70
C VAL A 82 37.35 6.53 3.59
N ASP A 83 38.09 7.35 4.33
CA ASP A 83 37.61 8.38 5.26
C ASP A 83 36.59 7.86 6.32
N PRO A 84 36.94 6.91 7.19
CA PRO A 84 36.05 6.41 8.25
C PRO A 84 35.67 7.51 9.24
N GLU A 85 36.53 8.50 9.47
CA GLU A 85 36.31 9.60 10.42
C GLU A 85 35.30 10.64 9.92
N LYS A 86 35.07 10.75 8.61
CA LYS A 86 34.00 11.59 8.04
C LYS A 86 32.68 10.84 7.85
N ALA A 87 32.65 9.57 8.22
CA ALA A 87 31.46 8.75 8.12
C ALA A 87 30.50 9.12 9.26
N LEU A 88 29.71 10.18 9.03
CA LEU A 88 28.56 10.58 9.85
C LEU A 88 28.89 11.30 11.18
N VAL A 89 29.83 12.24 11.16
CA VAL A 89 30.02 13.18 12.28
C VAL A 89 28.99 14.31 12.18
N LEU A 90 27.97 14.27 13.04
CA LEU A 90 26.97 15.33 13.19
C LEU A 90 27.48 16.41 14.15
N ASP A 91 28.31 17.32 13.64
CA ASP A 91 28.69 18.53 14.38
C ASP A 91 27.59 19.61 14.30
N PHE A 92 26.87 19.84 15.41
CA PHE A 92 25.83 20.87 15.52
C PHE A 92 26.37 22.30 15.62
N THR A 93 27.67 22.44 15.90
CA THR A 93 28.36 23.73 15.97
C THR A 93 28.55 24.30 14.56
N ASN A 94 28.80 23.43 13.58
CA ASN A 94 29.00 23.81 12.19
C ASN A 94 27.69 24.32 11.53
N PRO A 95 27.66 25.55 10.97
CA PRO A 95 26.47 26.10 10.31
C PRO A 95 25.98 25.27 9.12
N LYS A 96 26.89 24.61 8.37
CA LYS A 96 26.52 23.79 7.20
C LYS A 96 25.77 22.53 7.61
N HIS A 97 26.18 21.88 8.69
CA HIS A 97 25.50 20.69 9.21
C HIS A 97 24.12 21.06 9.77
N ARG A 98 24.03 22.17 10.49
CA ARG A 98 22.76 22.71 10.99
C ARG A 98 21.78 23.03 9.86
N GLN A 99 22.24 23.65 8.77
CA GLN A 99 21.39 23.95 7.62
C GLN A 99 20.92 22.68 6.91
N ARG A 100 21.80 21.69 6.69
CA ARG A 100 21.42 20.39 6.11
C ARG A 100 20.42 19.65 6.96
N LEU A 101 20.60 19.63 8.29
CA LEU A 101 19.67 19.01 9.22
C LEU A 101 18.31 19.72 9.21
N LYS A 102 18.27 21.06 9.17
CA LYS A 102 17.02 21.82 9.04
C LYS A 102 16.28 21.48 7.74
N VAL A 103 16.97 21.48 6.60
CA VAL A 103 16.37 21.12 5.30
C VAL A 103 15.87 19.69 5.30
N PHE A 104 16.65 18.75 5.84
CA PHE A 104 16.24 17.35 5.99
C PHE A 104 15.03 17.21 6.90
N ALA A 105 15.01 17.87 8.06
CA ALA A 105 13.90 17.80 9.01
C ALA A 105 12.61 18.36 8.39
N VAL A 106 12.66 19.54 7.76
CA VAL A 106 11.51 20.13 7.07
C VAL A 106 11.02 19.22 5.94
N GLY A 107 11.93 18.72 5.11
CA GLY A 107 11.59 17.79 4.02
C GLY A 107 10.97 16.48 4.53
N ALA A 108 11.52 15.90 5.60
CA ALA A 108 11.01 14.68 6.21
C ALA A 108 9.62 14.90 6.84
N THR A 109 9.40 16.03 7.51
CA THR A 109 8.08 16.39 8.06
C THR A 109 7.05 16.57 6.95
N LEU A 110 7.38 17.31 5.89
CA LEU A 110 6.48 17.48 4.74
C LEU A 110 6.15 16.13 4.07
N PHE A 111 7.17 15.30 3.86
CA PHE A 111 7.00 13.96 3.29
C PHE A 111 6.12 13.06 4.18
N ALA A 112 6.31 13.10 5.50
CA ALA A 112 5.49 12.35 6.45
C ALA A 112 4.02 12.81 6.43
N CYS A 113 3.77 14.12 6.40
CA CYS A 113 2.43 14.67 6.29
C CYS A 113 1.74 14.27 4.98
N LEU A 114 2.44 14.40 3.85
CA LEU A 114 1.92 13.99 2.54
C LEU A 114 1.65 12.49 2.48
N SER A 115 2.54 11.68 3.05
CA SER A 115 2.38 10.23 3.12
C SER A 115 1.17 9.85 3.98
N ALA A 116 0.95 10.52 5.12
CA ALA A 116 -0.22 10.29 5.96
C ALA A 116 -1.54 10.56 5.22
N VAL A 117 -1.61 11.67 4.49
CA VAL A 117 -2.78 12.01 3.66
C VAL A 117 -2.96 11.00 2.51
N GLY A 118 -1.86 10.65 1.84
CA GLY A 118 -1.87 9.64 0.77
C GLY A 118 -2.35 8.28 1.25
N SER A 119 -1.79 7.78 2.36
CA SER A 119 -2.20 6.52 2.98
C SER A 119 -3.65 6.53 3.42
N TYR A 120 -4.16 7.64 3.96
CA TYR A 120 -5.57 7.79 4.31
C TYR A 120 -6.47 7.66 3.08
N ARG A 121 -6.12 8.33 1.97
CA ARG A 121 -6.85 8.21 0.71
C ARG A 121 -6.78 6.80 0.12
N SER A 122 -5.60 6.16 0.12
CA SER A 122 -5.43 4.77 -0.31
C SER A 122 -6.27 3.80 0.51
N TYR A 123 -6.30 3.98 1.84
CA TYR A 123 -7.14 3.19 2.73
C TYR A 123 -8.61 3.31 2.31
N HIS A 124 -9.15 4.53 2.25
CA HIS A 124 -10.55 4.75 1.88
C HIS A 124 -10.89 4.24 0.47
N PHE A 125 -9.99 4.39 -0.49
CA PHE A 125 -10.19 3.86 -1.83
C PHE A 125 -10.28 2.34 -1.84
N THR A 126 -9.34 1.64 -1.18
CA THR A 126 -9.33 0.15 -1.15
C THR A 126 -10.43 -0.48 -0.29
N GLU A 127 -11.20 0.33 0.41
CA GLU A 127 -12.36 -0.07 1.22
C GLU A 127 -13.70 0.32 0.54
N SER A 128 -13.64 0.99 -0.61
CA SER A 128 -14.82 1.45 -1.34
C SER A 128 -15.51 0.32 -2.12
N THR A 129 -16.82 0.49 -2.34
CA THR A 129 -17.61 -0.40 -3.19
C THR A 129 -17.15 -0.38 -4.65
N GLU A 130 -16.66 0.77 -5.11
CA GLU A 130 -16.05 0.94 -6.43
C GLU A 130 -14.80 0.06 -6.60
N PHE A 131 -13.89 0.08 -5.62
CA PHE A 131 -12.70 -0.77 -5.67
C PHE A 131 -13.09 -2.26 -5.67
N CYS A 132 -13.96 -2.67 -4.76
CA CYS A 132 -14.37 -4.07 -4.64
C CYS A 132 -15.13 -4.58 -5.88
N GLY A 133 -16.01 -3.76 -6.48
CA GLY A 133 -16.91 -4.20 -7.54
C GLY A 133 -16.47 -3.87 -8.97
N MET A 134 -15.73 -2.78 -9.16
CA MET A 134 -15.43 -2.23 -10.49
C MET A 134 -13.97 -2.41 -10.91
N THR A 135 -13.02 -2.57 -9.99
CA THR A 135 -11.61 -2.80 -10.35
C THR A 135 -11.41 -4.14 -11.05
N CYS A 136 -11.88 -5.23 -10.44
CA CYS A 136 -11.83 -6.58 -11.01
C CYS A 136 -13.16 -6.93 -11.69
N HIS A 137 -13.64 -6.05 -12.57
CA HIS A 137 -14.98 -6.11 -13.18
C HIS A 137 -15.35 -7.46 -13.81
N LYS A 138 -14.39 -8.25 -14.33
CA LYS A 138 -14.71 -9.55 -14.94
C LYS A 138 -15.21 -10.57 -13.92
N VAL A 139 -14.54 -10.65 -12.77
CA VAL A 139 -14.81 -11.65 -11.73
C VAL A 139 -15.76 -11.13 -10.64
N MET A 140 -15.84 -9.81 -10.46
CA MET A 140 -16.67 -9.18 -9.42
C MET A 140 -18.02 -8.64 -9.92
N LYS A 141 -18.29 -8.69 -11.24
CA LYS A 141 -19.55 -8.17 -11.80
C LYS A 141 -20.81 -8.84 -11.23
N PRO A 142 -20.89 -10.17 -11.05
CA PRO A 142 -22.06 -10.80 -10.45
C PRO A 142 -22.37 -10.27 -9.04
N GLU A 143 -21.35 -10.11 -8.21
CA GLU A 143 -21.42 -9.61 -6.84
C GLU A 143 -21.80 -8.13 -6.83
N TYR A 144 -21.21 -7.32 -7.71
CA TYR A 144 -21.51 -5.90 -7.83
C TYR A 144 -22.96 -5.65 -8.26
N VAL A 145 -23.48 -6.44 -9.21
CA VAL A 145 -24.89 -6.38 -9.63
C VAL A 145 -25.81 -6.81 -8.49
N THR A 146 -25.45 -7.88 -7.75
CA THR A 146 -26.25 -8.35 -6.61
C THR A 146 -26.28 -7.33 -5.48
N TYR A 147 -25.14 -6.69 -5.19
CA TYR A 147 -25.01 -5.61 -4.21
C TYR A 147 -26.01 -4.48 -4.49
N HIS A 148 -26.05 -3.97 -5.73
CA HIS A 148 -26.95 -2.90 -6.14
C HIS A 148 -28.43 -3.26 -6.08
N ASN A 149 -28.76 -4.54 -6.31
CA ASN A 149 -30.13 -5.05 -6.21
C ASN A 149 -30.52 -5.51 -4.79
N SER A 150 -29.63 -5.33 -3.81
CA SER A 150 -29.88 -5.76 -2.43
C SER A 150 -30.35 -4.60 -1.54
N PRO A 151 -30.99 -4.90 -0.38
CA PRO A 151 -31.25 -3.89 0.65
C PRO A 151 -29.99 -3.21 1.22
N HIS A 152 -28.79 -3.74 0.92
CA HIS A 152 -27.51 -3.25 1.42
C HIS A 152 -26.75 -2.38 0.41
N ALA A 153 -27.37 -1.96 -0.71
CA ALA A 153 -26.74 -1.16 -1.77
C ALA A 153 -26.17 0.21 -1.31
N ARG A 154 -26.39 0.59 -0.05
CA ARG A 154 -25.93 1.84 0.57
C ARG A 154 -24.91 1.64 1.70
N VAL A 155 -24.45 0.41 1.90
CA VAL A 155 -23.54 0.00 2.97
C VAL A 155 -22.23 -0.47 2.33
N ALA A 156 -21.07 0.01 2.79
CA ALA A 156 -19.83 -0.38 2.13
C ALA A 156 -19.58 -1.90 2.23
N CYS A 157 -18.98 -2.51 1.20
CA CYS A 157 -18.70 -3.96 1.19
C CYS A 157 -17.96 -4.41 2.46
N VAL A 158 -17.01 -3.58 2.89
CA VAL A 158 -16.12 -3.85 4.02
C VAL A 158 -16.82 -3.85 5.37
N GLU A 159 -17.97 -3.18 5.52
CA GLU A 159 -18.73 -3.18 6.78
C GLU A 159 -19.24 -4.59 7.14
N CYS A 160 -19.46 -5.43 6.12
CA CYS A 160 -19.83 -6.83 6.29
C CYS A 160 -18.65 -7.79 6.06
N HIS A 161 -17.78 -7.51 5.08
CA HIS A 161 -16.76 -8.45 4.61
C HIS A 161 -15.38 -8.31 5.28
N ILE A 162 -15.10 -7.19 5.95
CA ILE A 162 -13.87 -7.00 6.71
C ILE A 162 -14.23 -6.93 8.20
N GLY A 163 -13.73 -7.91 8.96
CA GLY A 163 -13.97 -7.94 10.41
C GLY A 163 -13.42 -6.68 11.09
N ALA A 164 -14.06 -6.28 12.18
CA ALA A 164 -13.58 -5.17 12.99
C ALA A 164 -12.20 -5.50 13.62
N GLY A 165 -11.35 -4.48 13.69
CA GLY A 165 -10.03 -4.56 14.31
C GLY A 165 -8.89 -4.81 13.32
N ALA A 166 -7.67 -4.47 13.75
CA ALA A 166 -6.48 -4.48 12.91
C ALA A 166 -6.12 -5.88 12.39
N ASP A 167 -6.34 -6.93 13.18
CA ASP A 167 -6.01 -8.32 12.79
C ASP A 167 -6.84 -8.79 11.58
N TRP A 168 -8.14 -8.49 11.59
CA TRP A 168 -9.04 -8.81 10.48
C TRP A 168 -8.76 -7.95 9.24
N TYR A 169 -8.38 -6.70 9.45
CA TYR A 169 -7.92 -5.83 8.36
C TYR A 169 -6.67 -6.40 7.66
N VAL A 170 -5.65 -6.81 8.41
CA VAL A 170 -4.44 -7.40 7.82
C VAL A 170 -4.78 -8.71 7.09
N LYS A 171 -5.59 -9.58 7.71
CA LYS A 171 -6.02 -10.85 7.09
C LYS A 171 -6.78 -10.62 5.79
N SER A 172 -7.70 -9.66 5.74
CA SER A 172 -8.48 -9.36 4.53
C SER A 172 -7.58 -8.85 3.40
N LYS A 173 -6.63 -7.95 3.68
CA LYS A 173 -5.69 -7.44 2.68
C LYS A 173 -4.72 -8.52 2.19
N MET A 174 -4.24 -9.39 3.06
CA MET A 174 -3.39 -10.53 2.66
C MET A 174 -4.15 -11.55 1.78
N SER A 175 -5.42 -11.82 2.10
CA SER A 175 -6.28 -12.63 1.24
C SER A 175 -6.53 -11.96 -0.12
N GLY A 176 -6.81 -10.65 -0.11
CA GLY A 176 -6.97 -9.84 -1.32
C GLY A 176 -5.73 -9.86 -2.21
N LEU A 177 -4.52 -9.79 -1.65
CA LEU A 177 -3.27 -9.93 -2.42
C LEU A 177 -3.18 -11.29 -3.14
N ARG A 178 -3.60 -12.38 -2.50
CA ARG A 178 -3.67 -13.70 -3.17
C ARG A 178 -4.70 -13.70 -4.29
N GLN A 179 -5.85 -13.05 -4.11
CA GLN A 179 -6.87 -12.94 -5.16
C GLN A 179 -6.37 -12.12 -6.35
N VAL A 180 -5.70 -10.99 -6.10
CA VAL A 180 -5.07 -10.19 -7.16
C VAL A 180 -4.05 -11.03 -7.91
N TYR A 181 -3.19 -11.78 -7.21
CA TYR A 181 -2.22 -12.68 -7.83
C TYR A 181 -2.88 -13.79 -8.67
N ALA A 182 -3.94 -14.42 -8.17
CA ALA A 182 -4.67 -15.44 -8.92
C ALA A 182 -5.36 -14.86 -10.16
N TYR A 183 -5.91 -13.65 -10.05
CA TYR A 183 -6.54 -12.95 -11.17
C TYR A 183 -5.51 -12.53 -12.23
N THR A 184 -4.35 -12.02 -11.83
CA THR A 184 -3.30 -11.59 -12.77
C THR A 184 -2.66 -12.76 -13.50
N LEU A 185 -2.48 -13.91 -12.84
CA LEU A 185 -1.94 -15.12 -13.48
C LEU A 185 -3.00 -16.01 -14.13
N GLY A 186 -4.29 -15.69 -13.97
CA GLY A 186 -5.38 -16.50 -14.51
C GLY A 186 -5.51 -17.89 -13.85
N THR A 187 -5.01 -18.07 -12.63
CA THR A 187 -4.99 -19.35 -11.91
C THR A 187 -6.22 -19.56 -11.01
N TYR A 188 -7.26 -18.74 -11.16
CA TYR A 188 -8.54 -18.91 -10.47
C TYR A 188 -9.40 -19.98 -11.15
N HIS A 189 -10.28 -20.63 -10.37
CA HIS A 189 -11.24 -21.60 -10.87
C HIS A 189 -12.62 -20.96 -11.08
N LEU A 190 -13.40 -21.53 -11.99
CA LEU A 190 -14.80 -21.19 -12.21
C LEU A 190 -15.65 -22.44 -11.96
N PRO A 191 -16.82 -22.33 -11.31
CA PRO A 191 -17.40 -21.11 -10.74
C PRO A 191 -16.64 -20.60 -9.51
N ILE A 192 -16.64 -19.28 -9.29
CA ILE A 192 -16.04 -18.69 -8.08
C ILE A 192 -16.95 -19.03 -6.90
N GLU A 193 -16.48 -19.88 -6.01
CA GLU A 193 -17.23 -20.23 -4.82
C GLU A 193 -17.25 -19.06 -3.84
N THR A 194 -18.45 -18.70 -3.38
CA THR A 194 -18.57 -17.75 -2.27
C THR A 194 -17.94 -18.37 -1.02
N PRO A 195 -17.06 -17.67 -0.30
CA PRO A 195 -16.38 -18.21 0.87
C PRO A 195 -17.33 -18.23 2.07
N VAL A 196 -18.42 -19.02 1.99
CA VAL A 196 -19.41 -19.19 3.06
C VAL A 196 -18.81 -19.83 4.31
N HIS A 197 -17.64 -20.46 4.17
CA HIS A 197 -16.90 -21.09 5.26
C HIS A 197 -16.00 -20.11 6.03
N ASP A 198 -15.59 -18.98 5.41
CA ASP A 198 -14.69 -17.97 5.98
C ASP A 198 -15.39 -16.68 6.42
N LEU A 199 -16.69 -16.55 6.13
CA LEU A 199 -17.49 -15.51 6.75
C LEU A 199 -17.48 -15.73 8.27
N ARG A 200 -17.11 -14.70 9.04
CA ARG A 200 -17.34 -14.67 10.49
C ARG A 200 -18.76 -15.19 10.72
N ARG A 201 -18.89 -16.36 11.38
CA ARG A 201 -20.19 -16.76 11.93
C ARG A 201 -20.64 -15.55 12.74
N ARG A 202 -21.76 -14.92 12.37
CA ARG A 202 -22.39 -13.96 13.27
C ARG A 202 -22.42 -14.67 14.61
N ALA A 203 -21.81 -14.06 15.63
CA ALA A 203 -22.11 -14.45 16.99
C ALA A 203 -23.64 -14.48 17.01
N LYS A 204 -24.23 -15.65 17.33
CA LYS A 204 -25.67 -15.74 17.53
C LYS A 204 -26.04 -14.51 18.36
N PRO A 205 -27.04 -13.69 17.98
CA PRO A 205 -27.56 -12.72 18.93
C PRO A 205 -27.80 -13.51 20.22
N ALA A 206 -27.23 -13.03 21.32
CA ALA A 206 -27.36 -13.69 22.62
C ALA A 206 -28.86 -13.97 22.79
N ARG A 207 -29.22 -15.26 22.79
CA ARG A 207 -30.61 -15.70 22.94
C ARG A 207 -30.99 -15.47 24.39
N ASN A 208 -31.24 -14.22 24.75
CA ASN A 208 -32.01 -13.85 25.92
C ASN A 208 -33.34 -13.28 25.43
N ALA A 209 -34.29 -14.19 25.19
CA ALA A 209 -35.72 -14.01 25.42
C ALA A 209 -36.51 -15.02 24.58
N THR A 210 -37.29 -15.83 25.28
CA THR A 210 -38.45 -16.62 24.81
C THR A 210 -38.17 -17.87 23.98
N GLY A 211 -38.54 -19.01 24.57
CA GLY A 211 -38.39 -20.33 24.00
C GLY A 211 -39.32 -20.57 22.81
N ARG A 212 -38.75 -21.16 21.76
CA ARG A 212 -39.45 -22.13 20.92
C ARG A 212 -38.43 -23.17 20.47
N LYS A 213 -38.56 -24.38 21.02
CA LYS A 213 -37.92 -25.59 20.50
C LYS A 213 -38.45 -25.80 19.09
N ASN A 214 -37.56 -25.99 18.10
CA ASN A 214 -37.81 -26.82 16.92
C ASN A 214 -36.47 -27.20 16.25
N SER A 215 -36.47 -28.45 15.78
CA SER A 215 -35.42 -29.43 15.45
C SER A 215 -34.12 -29.03 14.71
N PRO A 216 -33.07 -29.87 14.81
CA PRO A 216 -31.78 -29.62 14.18
C PRO A 216 -31.81 -30.02 12.70
N ALA A 217 -31.56 -29.06 11.80
CA ALA A 217 -31.23 -29.38 10.42
C ALA A 217 -29.74 -29.67 10.31
N ILE A 218 -29.47 -30.93 9.96
CA ILE A 218 -28.20 -31.57 9.66
C ILE A 218 -27.50 -30.83 8.52
N VAL A 219 -26.24 -30.42 8.72
CA VAL A 219 -25.31 -30.14 7.61
C VAL A 219 -24.15 -31.11 7.77
N LYS A 220 -24.20 -32.18 6.99
CA LYS A 220 -23.10 -33.14 6.80
C LYS A 220 -21.91 -32.39 6.20
N LYS A 221 -20.73 -32.68 6.77
CA LYS A 221 -19.40 -32.46 6.18
C LYS A 221 -19.40 -32.88 4.70
N PHE A 222 -19.02 -31.97 3.82
CA PHE A 222 -17.98 -32.14 2.80
C PHE A 222 -17.26 -30.81 2.68
#